data_AF-A0A7X9J971-F1
#
_entry.id   AF-A0A7X9J971-F1
#
_cell.length_a   1.000
_cell.length_b   1.000
_cell.length_c   1.000
_cell.angle_alpha   90.00
_cell.angle_beta   90.00
_cell.angle_gamma   90.00
#
_symmetry.space_group_name_H-M   'P 1'
#
loop_
_entity.id
_entity.type
_entity.pdbx_description
1 polymer ?
#
loop_
_entity_poly.entity_id
_entity_poly.type
_entity_poly.pdbx_seq_one_letter_code
_entity_poly.pdbx_strand_id
1 'polypeptide(L)'
;MKFYQEVTNQSEMDGLINSIGNFHDSMTKEIHIINRGAVLHDSKMLMSHQFDAQVLIQSQWKPFAVEMLFIDVLELSIQGAGEYFGATGLVRQESASAHSEIRKIEMKFDSSFKISSGQLFYRVQSEYLGMKARFTSEVPSPKAIPAKMLDDNWRQCSSCSDAWEANPNDVYSICPKCLSITELDS
;
A
#
# COMPACT_ATOMS: atom_id res chain seq x y z
N MET A 1 2.82 -8.41 5.91
CA MET A 1 1.38 -8.06 5.69
C MET A 1 0.42 -8.32 6.86
N LYS A 2 0.91 -8.89 7.97
CA LYS A 2 0.12 -9.47 9.08
C LYS A 2 -0.94 -8.58 9.76
N PHE A 3 -0.81 -7.25 9.65
CA PHE A 3 -1.70 -6.29 10.33
C PHE A 3 -2.70 -5.59 9.40
N TYR A 4 -2.74 -5.96 8.12
CA TYR A 4 -3.70 -5.39 7.18
C TYR A 4 -4.89 -6.32 6.97
N GLN A 5 -6.05 -5.71 6.77
CA GLN A 5 -7.27 -6.37 6.33
C GLN A 5 -7.42 -6.14 4.83
N GLU A 6 -7.72 -7.18 4.06
CA GLU A 6 -7.97 -7.09 2.62
C GLU A 6 -9.44 -6.76 2.36
N VAL A 7 -9.71 -5.91 1.37
CA VAL A 7 -11.05 -5.69 0.84
C VAL A 7 -11.25 -6.59 -0.37
N THR A 8 -12.10 -7.60 -0.22
CA THR A 8 -12.35 -8.63 -1.22
C THR A 8 -13.70 -8.52 -1.91
N ASN A 9 -14.66 -7.85 -1.27
CA ASN A 9 -16.03 -7.70 -1.74
C ASN A 9 -16.63 -6.34 -1.32
N GLN A 10 -17.81 -6.03 -1.86
CA GLN A 10 -18.48 -4.75 -1.61
C GLN A 10 -18.87 -4.54 -0.14
N SER A 11 -19.28 -5.60 0.56
CA SER A 11 -19.64 -5.51 1.98
C SER A 11 -18.46 -5.06 2.85
N GLU A 12 -17.26 -5.55 2.56
CA GLU A 12 -16.03 -5.12 3.24
C GLU A 12 -15.62 -3.69 2.89
N MET A 13 -15.82 -3.28 1.63
CA MET A 13 -15.62 -1.89 1.20
C MET A 13 -16.56 -0.93 1.96
N ASP A 14 -17.85 -1.24 1.98
CA ASP A 14 -18.85 -0.45 2.69
C ASP A 14 -18.55 -0.44 4.20
N GLY A 15 -18.09 -1.56 4.76
CA GLY A 15 -17.63 -1.66 6.14
C GLY A 15 -16.45 -0.73 6.45
N LEU A 16 -15.42 -0.71 5.61
CA LEU A 16 -14.28 0.21 5.70
C LEU A 16 -14.75 1.66 5.69
N ILE A 17 -15.54 2.06 4.69
CA ILE A 17 -16.02 3.44 4.53
C ILE A 17 -16.82 3.88 5.75
N ASN A 18 -17.76 3.05 6.22
CA ASN A 18 -18.56 3.35 7.41
C ASN A 18 -17.72 3.43 8.69
N SER A 19 -16.66 2.61 8.81
CA SER A 19 -15.81 2.58 10.02
C SER A 19 -15.04 3.87 10.28
N ILE A 20 -14.86 4.72 9.26
CA ILE A 20 -14.17 6.01 9.33
C ILE A 20 -15.17 7.16 9.11
N GLY A 21 -16.46 6.96 9.43
CA GLY A 21 -17.48 8.01 9.27
C GLY A 21 -17.63 8.49 7.83
N ASN A 22 -17.56 7.58 6.87
CA ASN A 22 -17.53 7.85 5.43
C ASN A 22 -16.34 8.69 4.98
N PHE A 23 -15.27 8.79 5.79
CA PHE A 23 -14.16 9.71 5.58
C PHE A 23 -14.57 11.20 5.57
N HIS A 24 -15.73 11.53 6.14
CA HIS A 24 -16.10 12.92 6.40
C HIS A 24 -15.08 13.56 7.37
N ASP A 25 -14.82 14.86 7.23
CA ASP A 25 -13.83 15.61 8.03
C ASP A 25 -12.46 14.93 8.08
N SER A 26 -12.04 14.33 6.96
CA SER A 26 -10.77 13.64 6.83
C SER A 26 -9.91 14.26 5.73
N MET A 27 -8.61 13.97 5.75
CA MET A 27 -7.70 14.42 4.71
C MET A 27 -6.57 13.44 4.43
N THR A 28 -6.09 13.44 3.19
CA THR A 28 -4.84 12.76 2.85
C THR A 28 -3.67 13.43 3.56
N LYS A 29 -2.98 12.66 4.40
CA LYS A 29 -1.80 13.10 5.11
C LYS A 29 -0.52 12.81 4.33
N GLU A 30 -0.46 11.67 3.66
CA GLU A 30 0.75 11.17 3.02
C GLU A 30 0.41 10.16 1.93
N ILE A 31 1.14 10.20 0.83
CA ILE A 31 1.06 9.23 -0.26
C ILE A 31 2.49 8.80 -0.60
N HIS A 32 2.76 7.51 -0.56
CA HIS A 32 3.98 6.91 -1.07
C HIS A 32 3.62 6.04 -2.27
N ILE A 33 4.19 6.35 -3.44
CA ILE A 33 3.95 5.63 -4.70
C ILE A 33 5.29 5.17 -5.24
N ILE A 34 5.32 3.95 -5.73
CA ILE A 34 6.49 3.34 -6.32
C ILE A 34 6.13 2.62 -7.60
N ASN A 35 7.10 2.49 -8.50
CA ASN A 35 7.04 1.56 -9.62
C ASN A 35 7.96 0.38 -9.29
N ARG A 36 7.45 -0.85 -9.40
CA ARG A 36 8.25 -2.07 -9.17
C ARG A 36 9.22 -2.38 -10.32
N GLY A 37 9.07 -1.72 -11.47
CA GLY A 37 10.07 -1.75 -12.53
C GLY A 37 11.26 -0.84 -12.20
N ALA A 38 12.47 -1.26 -12.59
CA ALA A 38 13.71 -0.55 -12.29
C ALA A 38 14.74 -0.68 -13.41
N VAL A 39 15.74 0.19 -13.42
CA VAL A 39 16.97 0.03 -14.21
C VAL A 39 18.06 -0.46 -13.27
N LEU A 40 18.70 -1.57 -13.62
CA LEU A 40 19.70 -2.22 -12.78
C LEU A 40 21.07 -1.59 -12.97
N HIS A 41 22.02 -1.91 -12.09
CA HIS A 41 23.40 -1.42 -12.19
C HIS A 41 24.10 -1.82 -13.50
N ASP A 42 23.67 -2.91 -14.13
CA ASP A 42 24.16 -3.34 -15.46
C ASP A 42 23.39 -2.68 -16.63
N SER A 43 22.61 -1.63 -16.35
CA SER A 43 21.76 -0.88 -17.30
C SER A 43 20.64 -1.70 -17.95
N LYS A 44 20.35 -2.93 -17.47
CA LYS A 44 19.18 -3.68 -17.93
C LYS A 44 17.90 -3.14 -17.28
N MET A 45 16.80 -3.24 -18.01
CA MET A 45 15.47 -2.91 -17.51
C MET A 45 14.79 -4.14 -16.91
N LEU A 46 14.37 -4.03 -15.65
CA LEU A 46 13.41 -4.95 -15.06
C LEU A 46 12.00 -4.46 -15.43
N MET A 47 11.40 -5.12 -16.43
CA MET A 47 10.10 -4.74 -17.01
C MET A 47 8.89 -5.07 -16.13
N SER A 48 9.08 -5.36 -14.85
CA SER A 48 8.01 -5.67 -13.88
C SER A 48 7.27 -4.40 -13.45
N HIS A 49 6.85 -3.58 -14.41
CA HIS A 49 6.16 -2.32 -14.16
C HIS A 49 4.81 -2.59 -13.50
N GLN A 50 4.72 -2.18 -12.25
CA GLN A 50 3.54 -2.27 -11.43
C GLN A 50 3.61 -1.09 -10.47
N PHE A 51 2.58 -0.25 -10.46
CA PHE A 51 2.49 0.81 -9.46
C PHE A 51 1.78 0.26 -8.23
N ASP A 52 2.39 0.48 -7.06
CA ASP A 52 1.73 0.28 -5.78
C ASP A 52 1.73 1.62 -5.04
N ALA A 53 0.67 1.87 -4.26
CA ALA A 53 0.53 3.09 -3.49
C ALA A 53 0.13 2.80 -2.04
N GLN A 54 0.78 3.48 -1.12
CA GLN A 54 0.45 3.53 0.29
C GLN A 54 -0.07 4.91 0.62
N VAL A 55 -1.31 5.00 1.11
CA VAL A 55 -2.02 6.25 1.38
C VAL A 55 -2.37 6.30 2.86
N LEU A 56 -1.99 7.38 3.53
CA LEU A 56 -2.41 7.67 4.90
C LEU A 56 -3.48 8.76 4.88
N ILE A 57 -4.64 8.45 5.45
CA ILE A 57 -5.70 9.43 5.69
C ILE A 57 -5.78 9.68 7.19
N GLN A 58 -5.91 10.95 7.58
CA GLN A 58 -6.20 11.38 8.95
C GLN A 58 -7.62 11.94 9.03
N SER A 59 -8.30 11.73 10.16
CA SER A 59 -9.64 12.25 10.44
C SER A 59 -9.62 13.15 11.66
N GLN A 60 -10.54 14.13 11.70
CA GLN A 60 -10.81 14.93 12.89
C GLN A 60 -11.33 14.08 14.07
N TRP A 61 -11.94 12.92 13.79
CA TRP A 61 -12.60 12.06 14.78
C TRP A 61 -11.99 10.66 14.82
N LYS A 62 -12.23 9.91 15.90
CA LYS A 62 -11.77 8.52 15.98
C LYS A 62 -12.55 7.62 14.99
N PRO A 63 -11.88 6.67 14.32
CA PRO A 63 -10.43 6.45 14.35
C PRO A 63 -9.65 7.53 13.60
N PHE A 64 -8.57 8.01 14.22
CA PHE A 64 -7.89 9.22 13.75
C PHE A 64 -7.07 9.07 12.48
N ALA A 65 -6.71 7.84 12.12
CA ALA A 65 -6.04 7.59 10.87
C ALA A 65 -6.34 6.19 10.35
N VAL A 66 -6.31 6.07 9.03
CA VAL A 66 -6.35 4.80 8.32
C VAL A 66 -5.28 4.82 7.25
N GLU A 67 -4.57 3.71 7.17
CA GLU A 67 -3.58 3.49 6.15
C GLU A 67 -4.12 2.48 5.15
N MET A 68 -4.01 2.79 3.88
CA MET A 68 -4.51 1.99 2.77
C MET A 68 -3.39 1.68 1.80
N LEU A 69 -3.27 0.42 1.41
CA LEU A 69 -2.35 -0.09 0.42
C LEU A 69 -3.13 -0.50 -0.82
N PHE A 70 -2.90 0.22 -1.91
CA PHE A 70 -3.44 -0.08 -3.22
C PHE A 70 -2.35 -0.78 -4.03
N ILE A 71 -2.58 -2.05 -4.35
CA ILE A 71 -1.63 -2.89 -5.08
C ILE A 71 -2.14 -3.07 -6.50
N ASP A 72 -1.23 -3.03 -7.48
CA ASP A 72 -1.59 -3.05 -8.90
C ASP A 72 -2.47 -1.84 -9.27
N VAL A 73 -2.01 -0.62 -8.96
CA VAL A 73 -2.71 0.64 -9.25
C VAL A 73 -2.92 0.80 -10.76
N LEU A 74 -4.17 0.95 -11.16
CA LEU A 74 -4.61 1.13 -12.55
C LEU A 74 -4.83 2.60 -12.89
N GLU A 75 -5.32 3.38 -11.92
CA GLU A 75 -5.60 4.81 -12.07
C GLU A 75 -5.38 5.50 -10.73
N LEU A 76 -4.70 6.65 -10.76
CA LEU A 76 -4.62 7.56 -9.64
C LEU A 76 -4.85 8.98 -10.16
N SER A 77 -5.81 9.68 -9.57
CA SER A 77 -6.16 11.07 -9.89
C SER A 77 -6.23 11.90 -8.62
N ILE A 78 -5.46 12.99 -8.57
CA ILE A 78 -5.44 13.96 -7.48
C ILE A 78 -5.81 15.32 -8.08
N GLN A 79 -6.96 15.84 -7.68
CA GLN A 79 -7.52 17.09 -8.22
C GLN A 79 -7.59 18.22 -7.18
N GLY A 80 -7.20 17.95 -5.93
CA GLY A 80 -7.21 18.94 -4.84
C GLY A 80 -6.30 18.53 -3.68
N ALA A 81 -6.35 19.31 -2.60
CA ALA A 81 -5.53 19.10 -1.39
C ALA A 81 -5.89 17.82 -0.60
N GLY A 82 -6.89 17.07 -1.06
CA GLY A 82 -7.29 15.80 -0.45
C GLY A 82 -8.04 15.96 0.86
N GLU A 83 -8.79 17.05 1.03
CA GLU A 83 -9.80 17.21 2.09
C GLU A 83 -11.10 16.55 1.66
N TYR A 84 -11.73 15.82 2.58
CA TYR A 84 -12.80 14.88 2.25
C TYR A 84 -14.10 15.20 2.97
N PHE A 85 -15.18 15.28 2.20
CA PHE A 85 -16.55 15.36 2.69
C PHE A 85 -17.28 14.02 2.60
N GLY A 86 -16.65 13.02 2.00
CA GLY A 86 -17.22 11.70 1.88
C GLY A 86 -16.44 10.83 0.91
N ALA A 87 -16.53 9.53 1.10
CA ALA A 87 -15.98 8.54 0.21
C ALA A 87 -17.06 7.58 -0.31
N THR A 88 -16.84 7.11 -1.53
CA THR A 88 -17.56 5.98 -2.12
C THR A 88 -16.55 4.96 -2.60
N GLY A 89 -16.95 3.69 -2.60
CA GLY A 89 -16.08 2.60 -3.02
C GLY A 89 -16.86 1.55 -3.80
N LEU A 90 -16.17 0.90 -4.73
CA LEU A 90 -16.76 -0.12 -5.57
C LEU A 90 -15.79 -1.28 -5.76
N VAL A 91 -16.28 -2.50 -5.55
CA VAL A 91 -15.55 -3.73 -5.80
C VAL A 91 -16.23 -4.50 -6.92
N ARG A 92 -15.51 -4.72 -8.03
CA ARG A 92 -15.97 -5.50 -9.18
C ARG A 92 -15.07 -6.69 -9.41
N GLN A 93 -15.64 -7.77 -9.92
CA GLN A 93 -14.89 -8.82 -10.60
C GLN A 93 -15.10 -8.63 -12.09
N GLU A 94 -14.01 -8.44 -12.83
CA GLU A 94 -14.03 -8.28 -14.28
C GLU A 94 -13.34 -9.50 -14.90
N SER A 95 -13.97 -10.15 -15.87
CA SER A 95 -13.33 -11.24 -16.60
C SER A 95 -12.26 -10.67 -17.52
N ALA A 96 -10.99 -10.98 -17.23
CA ALA A 96 -9.86 -10.61 -18.08
C ALA A 96 -9.63 -11.63 -19.21
N SER A 97 -10.10 -12.85 -19.03
CA SER A 97 -10.17 -13.89 -20.06
C SER A 97 -11.26 -14.90 -19.70
N ALA A 98 -11.52 -15.88 -20.56
CA ALA A 98 -12.45 -16.96 -20.26
C ALA A 98 -12.10 -17.75 -18.98
N HIS A 99 -10.86 -17.65 -18.47
CA HIS A 99 -10.35 -18.44 -17.34
C HIS A 99 -9.70 -17.58 -16.25
N SER A 100 -9.82 -16.25 -16.30
CA SER A 100 -9.23 -15.36 -15.30
C SER A 100 -10.14 -14.19 -14.98
N GLU A 101 -10.48 -14.05 -13.71
CA GLU A 101 -11.15 -12.86 -13.17
C GLU A 101 -10.11 -11.96 -12.50
N ILE A 102 -10.18 -10.67 -12.79
CA ILE A 102 -9.40 -9.63 -12.12
C ILE A 102 -10.36 -8.86 -11.23
N ARG A 103 -10.03 -8.75 -9.94
CA ARG A 103 -10.74 -7.85 -9.04
C ARG A 103 -10.31 -6.42 -9.38
N LYS A 104 -11.29 -5.53 -9.50
CA LYS A 104 -11.08 -4.10 -9.63
C LYS A 104 -11.71 -3.40 -8.43
N ILE A 105 -10.89 -2.66 -7.71
CA ILE A 105 -11.30 -1.86 -6.56
C ILE A 105 -11.17 -0.40 -6.96
N GLU A 106 -12.24 0.37 -6.81
CA GLU A 106 -12.25 1.81 -6.99
C GLU A 106 -12.64 2.49 -5.68
N MET A 107 -11.88 3.51 -5.29
CA MET A 107 -12.26 4.43 -4.22
C MET A 107 -12.23 5.86 -4.74
N LYS A 108 -13.26 6.61 -4.39
CA LYS A 108 -13.42 8.03 -4.70
C LYS A 108 -13.71 8.77 -3.42
N PHE A 109 -12.85 9.72 -3.08
CA PHE A 109 -13.04 10.65 -1.99
C PHE A 109 -13.44 11.96 -2.65
N ASP A 110 -14.74 12.20 -2.65
CA ASP A 110 -15.42 13.24 -3.42
C ASP A 110 -14.84 13.43 -4.84
N SER A 111 -14.53 14.66 -5.24
CA SER A 111 -13.84 14.98 -6.50
C SER A 111 -12.32 15.07 -6.35
N SER A 112 -11.81 15.10 -5.13
CA SER A 112 -10.43 15.47 -4.83
C SER A 112 -9.44 14.32 -5.09
N PHE A 113 -9.84 13.08 -4.80
CA PHE A 113 -8.97 11.93 -4.90
C PHE A 113 -9.71 10.70 -5.41
N LYS A 114 -9.18 10.08 -6.46
CA LYS A 114 -9.67 8.82 -7.00
C LYS A 114 -8.50 7.87 -7.19
N ILE A 115 -8.68 6.64 -6.76
CA ILE A 115 -7.72 5.56 -7.01
C ILE A 115 -8.46 4.30 -7.41
N SER A 116 -7.93 3.60 -8.40
CA SER A 116 -8.36 2.24 -8.73
C SER A 116 -7.18 1.29 -8.79
N SER A 117 -7.38 0.05 -8.35
CA SER A 117 -6.33 -0.94 -8.13
C SER A 117 -6.86 -2.36 -8.25
N GLY A 118 -5.96 -3.33 -8.37
CA GLY A 118 -6.32 -4.75 -8.33
C GLY A 118 -6.67 -5.22 -6.91
N GLN A 119 -5.97 -4.70 -5.91
CA GLN A 119 -6.17 -5.09 -4.51
C GLN A 119 -6.06 -3.90 -3.58
N LEU A 120 -6.81 -3.95 -2.47
CA LEU A 120 -6.82 -2.94 -1.42
C LEU A 120 -6.66 -3.66 -0.09
N PHE A 121 -5.65 -3.25 0.66
CA PHE A 121 -5.47 -3.63 2.05
C PHE A 121 -5.52 -2.39 2.92
N TYR A 122 -6.05 -2.48 4.14
CA TYR A 122 -6.07 -1.35 5.05
C TYR A 122 -5.73 -1.76 6.48
N ARG A 123 -5.25 -0.80 7.26
CA ARG A 123 -5.12 -0.93 8.71
C ARG A 123 -5.53 0.37 9.38
N VAL A 124 -6.29 0.24 10.46
CA VAL A 124 -6.70 1.39 11.28
C VAL A 124 -5.58 1.75 12.22
N GLN A 125 -5.25 3.03 12.29
CA GLN A 125 -4.20 3.61 13.13
C GLN A 125 -4.87 4.58 14.12
N SER A 126 -5.70 4.05 15.01
CA SER A 126 -6.67 4.82 15.82
C SER A 126 -6.06 5.95 16.66
N GLU A 127 -4.78 5.89 16.98
CA GLU A 127 -4.07 6.86 17.83
C GLU A 127 -3.12 7.77 17.06
N TYR A 128 -2.96 7.61 15.73
CA TYR A 128 -2.01 8.40 14.96
C TYR A 128 -2.59 9.71 14.48
N LEU A 129 -2.00 10.82 14.92
CA LEU A 129 -2.33 12.19 14.49
C LEU A 129 -1.06 13.04 14.37
N GLY A 130 -1.16 14.11 13.58
CA GLY A 130 -0.17 15.17 13.54
C GLY A 130 0.59 15.27 12.22
N MET A 131 1.54 16.21 12.21
CA MET A 131 2.15 16.73 10.98
C MET A 131 3.31 15.88 10.43
N LYS A 132 3.92 15.05 11.27
CA LYS A 132 5.14 14.29 10.88
C LYS A 132 4.82 13.30 9.75
N ALA A 133 5.78 13.08 8.87
CA ALA A 133 5.73 12.00 7.90
C ALA A 133 5.93 10.66 8.63
N ARG A 134 5.28 9.61 8.12
CA ARG A 134 5.30 8.27 8.72
C ARG A 134 5.93 7.25 7.79
N PHE A 135 5.73 7.36 6.48
CA PHE A 135 6.27 6.39 5.55
C PHE A 135 7.77 6.63 5.40
N THR A 136 8.54 5.63 5.79
CA THR A 136 10.01 5.66 5.83
C THR A 136 10.64 4.45 5.16
N SER A 137 9.86 3.38 5.03
CA SER A 137 10.25 2.13 4.39
C SER A 137 9.55 1.95 3.04
N GLU A 138 9.97 0.92 2.32
CA GLU A 138 9.34 0.47 1.09
C GLU A 138 7.82 0.22 1.27
N VAL A 139 7.02 0.43 0.21
CA VAL A 139 5.59 0.15 0.25
C VAL A 139 5.38 -1.34 0.51
N PRO A 140 4.64 -1.72 1.57
CA PRO A 140 4.33 -3.10 1.86
C PRO A 140 3.71 -3.83 0.67
N SER A 141 4.04 -5.11 0.51
CA SER A 141 3.55 -5.92 -0.61
C SER A 141 3.05 -7.29 -0.13
N PRO A 142 1.92 -7.79 -0.65
CA PRO A 142 1.49 -9.18 -0.43
C PRO A 142 2.44 -10.21 -1.05
N LYS A 143 3.30 -9.80 -1.99
CA LYS A 143 4.32 -10.65 -2.61
C LYS A 143 5.66 -10.61 -1.85
N ALA A 144 5.73 -9.90 -0.73
CA ALA A 144 6.96 -9.79 0.06
C ALA A 144 7.34 -11.17 0.63
N ILE A 145 8.63 -11.48 0.56
CA ILE A 145 9.20 -12.70 1.16
C ILE A 145 9.88 -12.36 2.49
N PRO A 146 9.99 -13.29 3.46
CA PRO A 146 10.69 -12.98 4.69
C PRO A 146 12.18 -12.74 4.45
N ALA A 147 12.78 -11.81 5.19
CA ALA A 147 14.23 -11.74 5.34
C ALA A 147 14.63 -12.26 6.73
N LYS A 148 15.60 -13.17 6.78
CA LYS A 148 16.10 -13.73 8.04
C LYS A 148 17.08 -12.76 8.69
N MET A 149 16.92 -12.51 9.99
CA MET A 149 17.93 -11.77 10.77
C MET A 149 19.19 -12.61 10.94
N LEU A 150 20.35 -12.05 10.59
CA LEU A 150 21.65 -12.66 10.81
C LEU A 150 22.30 -12.13 12.09
N ASP A 151 22.46 -10.81 12.18
CA ASP A 151 23.07 -10.11 13.31
C ASP A 151 22.69 -8.63 13.26
N ASP A 152 22.23 -8.04 14.37
CA ASP A 152 21.71 -6.67 14.45
C ASP A 152 20.82 -6.28 13.24
N ASN A 153 21.35 -5.44 12.35
CA ASN A 153 20.68 -4.89 11.18
C ASN A 153 20.92 -5.70 9.90
N TRP A 154 21.73 -6.76 9.95
CA TRP A 154 22.02 -7.62 8.83
C TRP A 154 20.88 -8.60 8.58
N ARG A 155 20.40 -8.60 7.33
CA ARG A 155 19.29 -9.40 6.86
C ARG A 155 19.76 -10.32 5.74
N GLN A 156 19.16 -11.49 5.63
CA GLN A 156 19.39 -12.45 4.57
C GLN A 156 18.11 -12.71 3.78
N CYS A 157 18.20 -12.64 2.46
CA CYS A 157 17.07 -12.81 1.56
C CYS A 157 16.68 -14.30 1.49
N SER A 158 15.42 -14.63 1.77
CA SER A 158 14.97 -16.03 1.68
C SER A 158 14.89 -16.57 0.25
N SER A 159 14.95 -15.72 -0.78
CA SER A 159 14.92 -16.14 -2.18
C SER A 159 16.31 -16.42 -2.76
N CYS A 160 17.27 -15.51 -2.58
CA CYS A 160 18.61 -15.64 -3.18
C CYS A 160 19.75 -15.85 -2.18
N SER A 161 19.44 -15.92 -0.88
CA SER A 161 20.39 -16.09 0.24
C SER A 161 21.43 -14.99 0.41
N ASP A 162 21.33 -13.90 -0.36
CA ASP A 162 22.21 -12.73 -0.24
C ASP A 162 21.94 -11.96 1.05
N ALA A 163 22.98 -11.34 1.60
CA ALA A 163 22.90 -10.59 2.84
C ALA A 163 23.20 -9.11 2.62
N TRP A 164 22.49 -8.25 3.33
CA TRP A 164 22.69 -6.80 3.31
C TRP A 164 22.39 -6.20 4.68
N GLU A 165 22.93 -5.00 4.93
CA GLU A 165 22.59 -4.19 6.08
C GLU A 165 21.30 -3.41 5.78
N ALA A 166 20.25 -3.64 6.57
CA ALA A 166 18.98 -2.95 6.44
C ALA A 166 18.88 -1.80 7.47
N ASN A 167 18.01 -0.82 7.21
CA ASN A 167 17.72 0.20 8.22
C ASN A 167 16.91 -0.45 9.37
N PRO A 168 17.33 -0.27 10.64
CA PRO A 168 16.65 -0.88 11.79
C PRO A 168 15.18 -0.49 11.95
N ASN A 169 14.78 0.66 11.42
CA ASN A 169 13.41 1.17 11.55
C ASN A 169 12.49 0.74 10.40
N ASP A 170 13.05 0.11 9.35
CA ASP A 170 12.28 -0.30 8.19
C ASP A 170 11.60 -1.63 8.44
N VAL A 171 10.33 -1.72 8.04
CA VAL A 171 9.56 -2.97 8.10
C VAL A 171 9.64 -3.73 6.78
N TYR A 172 9.91 -3.02 5.69
CA TYR A 172 10.09 -3.58 4.36
C TYR A 172 11.32 -2.97 3.69
N SER A 173 11.99 -3.78 2.88
CA SER A 173 13.14 -3.37 2.07
C SER A 173 13.20 -4.20 0.79
N ILE A 174 14.08 -3.82 -0.14
CA ILE A 174 14.34 -4.57 -1.37
C ILE A 174 15.68 -5.28 -1.22
N CYS A 175 15.73 -6.58 -1.50
CA CYS A 175 17.00 -7.29 -1.58
C CYS A 175 17.85 -6.69 -2.72
N PRO A 176 19.10 -6.25 -2.47
CA PRO A 176 19.89 -5.53 -3.47
C PRO A 176 20.32 -6.41 -4.66
N LYS A 177 20.26 -7.75 -4.53
CA LYS A 177 20.67 -8.69 -5.56
C LYS A 177 19.52 -9.19 -6.44
N CYS A 178 18.48 -9.75 -5.83
CA CYS A 178 17.35 -10.32 -6.57
C CYS A 178 16.15 -9.40 -6.68
N LEU A 179 16.19 -8.24 -6.02
CA LEU A 179 15.17 -7.18 -6.07
C LEU A 179 13.80 -7.61 -5.56
N SER A 180 13.73 -8.77 -4.90
CA SER A 180 12.53 -9.19 -4.20
C SER A 180 12.28 -8.24 -3.03
N ILE A 181 11.03 -7.82 -2.89
CA ILE A 181 10.57 -7.08 -1.71
C ILE A 181 10.61 -8.06 -0.54
N THR A 182 11.18 -7.62 0.57
CA THR A 182 11.33 -8.43 1.76
C THR A 182 10.63 -7.81 2.96
N GLU A 183 9.91 -8.62 3.72
CA GLU A 183 9.44 -8.26 5.06
C GLU A 183 10.62 -8.45 6.03
N LEU A 184 11.04 -7.35 6.65
CA LEU A 184 12.10 -7.33 7.65
C LEU A 184 11.43 -7.60 8.99
N ASP A 185 11.22 -8.88 9.31
CA ASP A 185 10.72 -9.24 10.64
C ASP A 185 11.63 -8.58 11.70
N SER A 186 10.99 -7.86 12.63
CA SER A 186 11.59 -7.24 13.80
C SER A 186 12.11 -8.29 14.77
#